data_AF-A0A842PK98-F1
#
_entry.id   AF-A0A842PK98-F1
#
_cell.length_a   1.000
_cell.length_b   1.000
_cell.length_c   1.000
_cell.angle_alpha   90.00
_cell.angle_beta   90.00
_cell.angle_gamma   90.00
#
_symmetry.space_group_name_H-M   'P 1'
#
loop_
_entity.id
_entity.type
_entity.pdbx_description
1 polymer ?
#
loop_
_entity_poly.entity_id
_entity_poly.type
_entity_poly.pdbx_seq_one_letter_code
_entity_poly.pdbx_strand_id
1 'polypeptide(L)'
;MNIYSLMPRRRQCRCVGFQPNFLYFEPRFESKRGDSAPNSSVGERILKMEELESIRLKDYLGLSQEEAAERMGVSQPTFHR
;
A
#
# COMPACT_ATOMS: atom_id res chain seq x y z
N MET A 1 -7.45 34.63 -15.03
CA MET A 1 -7.50 33.20 -14.64
C MET A 1 -6.27 32.51 -15.17
N ASN A 2 -5.54 31.78 -14.33
CA ASN A 2 -4.26 31.18 -14.69
C ASN A 2 -4.49 29.78 -15.30
N ILE A 3 -4.24 29.64 -16.60
CA ILE A 3 -4.38 28.37 -17.35
C ILE A 3 -3.51 27.23 -16.79
N TYR A 4 -2.44 27.55 -16.05
CA TYR A 4 -1.57 26.56 -15.42
C TYR A 4 -2.21 25.83 -14.23
N SER A 5 -3.37 26.29 -13.73
CA SER A 5 -4.13 25.61 -12.66
C SER A 5 -5.06 24.49 -13.17
N LEU A 6 -5.30 24.40 -14.48
CA LEU A 6 -6.16 23.38 -15.11
C LEU A 6 -5.38 22.11 -15.49
N MET A 7 -4.06 22.09 -15.31
CA MET A 7 -3.22 20.94 -15.63
C MET A 7 -3.12 20.00 -14.42
N PRO A 8 -3.52 18.72 -14.55
CA PRO A 8 -3.32 17.73 -13.50
C PRO A 8 -1.83 17.61 -13.19
N ARG A 9 -1.45 17.75 -11.91
CA ARG A 9 -0.06 17.55 -11.49
C ARG A 9 0.39 16.16 -11.93
N ARG A 10 1.59 16.06 -12.53
CA ARG A 10 2.17 14.77 -12.93
C ARG A 10 2.16 13.81 -11.74
N ARG A 11 1.63 12.61 -11.94
CA ARG A 11 1.76 11.54 -10.94
C ARG A 11 3.25 11.22 -10.79
N GLN A 12 3.72 11.24 -9.56
CA GLN A 12 5.10 10.88 -9.25
C GLN A 12 5.15 9.35 -9.12
N CYS A 13 5.93 8.70 -9.97
CA CYS A 13 6.15 7.25 -9.88
C CYS A 13 6.85 6.92 -8.55
N ARG A 14 6.48 5.80 -7.94
CA ARG A 14 7.07 5.27 -6.71
C ARG A 14 7.88 4.02 -7.06
N CYS A 15 9.12 3.95 -6.59
CA CYS A 15 9.97 2.78 -6.73
C CYS A 15 9.57 1.72 -5.70
N VAL A 16 9.37 0.49 -6.16
CA VAL A 16 9.07 -0.69 -5.33
C VAL A 16 10.28 -1.60 -5.36
N GLY A 17 10.83 -1.89 -4.18
CA GLY A 17 12.09 -2.61 -4.02
C GLY A 17 11.93 -4.12 -3.83
N PHE A 18 10.70 -4.63 -3.78
CA PHE A 18 10.45 -6.06 -3.65
C PHE A 18 9.21 -6.52 -4.42
N GLN A 19 9.21 -7.78 -4.84
CA GLN A 19 8.05 -8.45 -5.41
C GLN A 19 7.47 -9.41 -4.36
N PRO A 20 6.18 -9.30 -4.00
CA PRO A 20 5.57 -10.22 -3.05
C PRO A 20 5.43 -11.62 -3.67
N ASN A 21 5.73 -12.65 -2.86
CA ASN A 21 5.53 -14.05 -3.24
C ASN A 21 4.06 -14.49 -3.07
N PHE A 22 3.28 -13.76 -2.28
CA PHE A 22 1.88 -14.03 -1.99
C PHE A 22 1.06 -12.77 -2.26
N LEU A 23 -0.04 -12.90 -3.00
CA LEU A 23 -0.90 -11.78 -3.41
C LEU A 23 -2.19 -11.67 -2.60
N TYR A 24 -2.49 -12.69 -1.79
CA TYR A 24 -3.75 -12.78 -1.06
C TYR A 24 -3.49 -13.28 0.35
N PHE A 25 -4.21 -12.69 1.29
CA PHE A 25 -4.24 -13.13 2.68
C PHE A 25 -5.70 -13.32 3.09
N GLU A 26 -6.01 -14.54 3.52
CA GLU A 26 -7.30 -14.85 4.13
C GLU A 26 -7.08 -15.08 5.63
N PRO A 27 -7.71 -14.28 6.52
CA PRO A 27 -7.70 -14.60 7.93
C PRO A 27 -8.47 -15.91 8.14
N ARG A 28 -7.81 -16.89 8.75
CA ARG A 28 -8.46 -18.12 9.20
C ARG A 28 -9.34 -17.78 10.41
N PHE A 29 -10.51 -17.20 10.17
CA PHE A 29 -11.50 -17.09 11.22
C PHE A 29 -11.93 -18.52 11.57
N GLU A 30 -11.64 -18.95 12.79
CA GLU A 30 -12.34 -20.09 13.37
C GLU A 30 -13.82 -19.68 13.42
N SER A 31 -14.61 -20.20 12.47
CA SER A 31 -16.05 -20.24 12.60
C SER A 31 -16.34 -20.96 13.91
N LYS A 32 -16.61 -20.21 14.98
CA LYS A 32 -17.16 -20.81 16.20
C LYS A 32 -18.42 -21.55 15.76
N ARG A 33 -18.34 -22.88 15.79
CA ARG A 33 -19.31 -23.87 15.25
C ARG A 33 -19.17 -24.05 13.74
N GLY A 34 -18.53 -25.14 13.32
CA GLY A 34 -18.92 -26.09 12.25
C GLY A 34 -19.30 -25.63 10.84
N ASP A 35 -19.57 -24.36 10.60
CA ASP A 35 -20.09 -23.85 9.36
C ASP A 35 -18.92 -23.30 8.56
N SER A 36 -18.50 -24.07 7.55
CA SER A 36 -17.60 -23.61 6.49
C SER A 36 -18.35 -22.59 5.61
N ALA A 37 -18.81 -21.50 6.21
CA ALA A 37 -19.42 -20.42 5.46
C ALA A 37 -18.29 -19.76 4.65
N PRO A 38 -18.42 -19.67 3.31
CA PRO A 38 -17.42 -18.97 2.53
C PRO A 38 -17.38 -17.53 3.04
N ASN A 39 -16.18 -17.04 3.37
CA ASN A 39 -15.92 -15.67 3.83
C ASN A 39 -16.27 -14.60 2.78
N SER A 40 -16.99 -14.94 1.72
CA SER A 40 -17.50 -14.09 0.63
C SER A 40 -18.31 -12.88 1.11
N SER A 41 -18.72 -12.82 2.38
CA SER A 41 -19.41 -11.67 2.97
C SER A 41 -18.47 -10.64 3.63
N VAL A 42 -17.19 -10.97 3.83
CA VAL A 42 -16.19 -10.03 4.33
C VAL A 42 -15.58 -9.32 3.12
N GLY A 43 -15.75 -8.00 3.05
CA GLY A 43 -15.24 -7.20 1.94
C GLY A 43 -13.72 -7.35 1.78
N GLU A 44 -13.28 -7.76 0.59
CA GLU A 44 -11.86 -7.80 0.22
C GLU A 44 -11.30 -6.39 0.14
N ARG A 45 -10.07 -6.19 0.64
CA ARG A 45 -9.31 -4.96 0.43
C ARG A 45 -8.11 -5.24 -0.45
N ILE A 46 -8.09 -4.62 -1.62
CA ILE A 46 -6.97 -4.69 -2.56
C ILE A 46 -5.93 -3.64 -2.16
N LEU A 47 -4.77 -4.08 -1.70
CA LEU A 47 -3.60 -3.23 -1.49
C LEU A 47 -2.87 -3.01 -2.82
N LYS A 48 -2.50 -1.77 -3.10
CA LYS A 48 -1.62 -1.47 -4.23
C LYS A 48 -0.17 -1.82 -3.87
N MET A 49 0.63 -2.07 -4.90
CA MET A 49 2.08 -2.31 -4.75
C MET A 49 2.80 -1.16 -4.02
N GLU A 50 2.37 0.09 -4.25
CA GLU A 50 2.90 1.27 -3.56
C GLU A 50 2.61 1.29 -2.05
N GLU A 51 1.42 0.82 -1.65
CA GLU A 51 1.00 0.76 -0.25
C GLU A 51 1.71 -0.40 0.47
N LEU A 52 1.93 -1.50 -0.24
CA LEU A 52 2.66 -2.63 0.28
C LEU A 52 4.14 -2.28 0.56
N GLU A 53 4.79 -1.57 -0.37
CA GLU A 53 6.17 -1.10 -0.16
C GLU A 53 6.25 -0.11 1.00
N SER A 54 5.30 0.83 1.12
CA SER A 54 5.34 1.82 2.21
C SER A 54 5.19 1.16 3.58
N ILE A 55 4.29 0.18 3.72
CA ILE A 55 4.16 -0.64 4.94
C ILE A 55 5.45 -1.42 5.21
N ARG A 56 6.05 -2.02 4.18
CA ARG A 56 7.32 -2.76 4.33
C ARG A 56 8.45 -1.87 4.85
N LEU A 57 8.61 -0.68 4.26
CA LEU A 57 9.70 0.23 4.63
C LEU A 57 9.47 0.84 6.02
N LYS A 58 8.24 1.25 6.32
CA LYS A 58 7.91 1.98 7.55
C LYS A 58 7.66 1.06 8.73
N ASP A 59 6.72 0.12 8.60
CA ASP A 59 6.23 -0.69 9.71
C ASP A 59 7.09 -1.95 9.91
N TYR A 60 7.51 -2.59 8.82
CA TYR A 60 8.27 -3.84 8.90
C TYR A 60 9.78 -3.61 9.10
N LEU A 61 10.38 -2.70 8.33
CA LEU A 61 11.82 -2.37 8.43
C LEU A 61 12.12 -1.23 9.41
N GLY A 62 11.11 -0.53 9.92
CA GLY A 62 11.27 0.51 10.94
C GLY A 62 12.01 1.76 10.46
N LEU A 63 12.06 2.03 9.15
CA LEU A 63 12.82 3.16 8.61
C LEU A 63 12.19 4.51 8.97
N SER A 64 13.02 5.54 9.00
CA SER A 64 12.53 6.92 9.07
C SER A 64 11.71 7.25 7.81
N GLN A 65 10.84 8.27 7.92
CA GLN A 65 10.04 8.71 6.77
C GLN A 65 10.93 9.25 5.63
N GLU A 66 12.05 9.85 5.99
CA GLU A 66 13.04 10.36 5.05
C GLU A 66 13.69 9.22 4.25
N GLU A 67 14.24 8.23 4.94
CA GLU A 67 14.87 7.06 4.29
C GLU A 67 13.87 6.26 3.45
N ALA A 68 12.63 6.12 3.92
CA ALA A 68 11.60 5.41 3.18
C ALA A 68 11.18 6.18 1.90
N ALA A 69 11.06 7.50 1.98
CA ALA A 69 10.76 8.35 0.82
C ALA A 69 11.90 8.33 -0.21
N GLU A 70 13.15 8.38 0.26
CA GLU A 70 14.33 8.26 -0.59
C GLU A 70 14.36 6.92 -1.34
N ARG A 71 14.11 5.80 -0.64
CA ARG A 71 14.05 4.47 -1.26
C ARG A 71 12.94 4.32 -2.29
N MET A 72 11.81 5.01 -2.10
CA MET A 72 10.70 5.03 -3.06
C MET A 72 10.88 6.08 -4.17
N GLY A 73 11.96 6.88 -4.16
CA GLY A 73 12.23 7.91 -5.17
C GLY A 73 11.23 9.08 -5.14
N VAL A 74 10.62 9.36 -3.99
CA VAL A 74 9.59 10.40 -3.82
C VAL A 74 9.95 11.38 -2.71
N SER A 75 9.31 12.55 -2.71
CA SER A 75 9.49 13.52 -1.62
C SER A 75 8.83 13.01 -0.32
N GLN A 76 9.33 13.42 0.85
CA GLN A 76 8.72 13.06 2.14
C GLN A 76 7.21 13.39 2.23
N PRO A 77 6.72 14.55 1.72
CA PRO A 77 5.28 14.82 1.65
C PRO A 77 4.51 13.90 0.70
N THR A 78 5.16 13.38 -0.34
CA THR A 78 4.55 12.42 -1.28
C THR A 78 4.47 11.01 -0.67
N PHE A 79 5.40 10.65 0.21
CA PHE A 79 5.40 9.36 0.90
C PHE A 79 4.26 9.23 1.92
N HIS A 80 3.85 10.34 2.56
CA HIS A 80 2.77 10.34 3.55
C HIS A 80 1.35 10.28 2.96
N ARG A 81 1.20 10.41 1.63
CA ARG A 81 -0.10 10.44 0.93
C ARG A 81 -0.55 9.06 0.50
#